data_AF-A0A8S8YID3-F1
#
_entry.id   AF-A0A8S8YID3-F1
#
_cell.length_a   1.000
_cell.length_b   1.000
_cell.length_c   1.000
_cell.angle_alpha   90.00
_cell.angle_beta   90.00
_cell.angle_gamma   90.00
#
_symmetry.space_group_name_H-M   'P 1'
#
loop_
_entity.id
_entity.type
_entity.pdbx_description
1 polymer ?
#
loop_
_entity_poly.entity_id
_entity_poly.type
_entity_poly.pdbx_seq_one_letter_code
_entity_poly.pdbx_strand_id
1 'polypeptide(L)'
;MDTGFESEHPGLKDANLVGYRDFVGNDNSIVQDRGKDSHGTMMAGILVANGHYRGAAPNVDLIFAAALDTDGKTQSETTVADAIEWCWNEMDAESFPCHLAGP
;
A
#
# COMPACT_ATOMS: atom_id res chain seq x y z
N MET A 1 -0.34 -0.01 5.97
CA MET A 1 -1.18 -1.22 5.99
C MET A 1 -2.56 -0.84 6.41
N ASP A 2 -3.54 -1.12 5.57
CA ASP A 2 -4.95 -0.82 5.88
C ASP A 2 -5.87 -1.76 5.07
N THR A 3 -7.12 -1.36 4.89
CA THR A 3 -8.21 -2.02 4.16
C THR A 3 -8.06 -2.03 2.63
N GLY A 4 -7.17 -1.19 2.10
CA GLY A 4 -6.81 -1.14 0.69
C GLY A 4 -6.47 0.27 0.22
N PHE A 5 -6.24 0.44 -1.07
CA PHE A 5 -5.84 1.71 -1.66
C PHE A 5 -6.53 1.85 -3.02
N GLU A 6 -7.17 2.99 -3.27
CA GLU A 6 -7.76 3.32 -4.56
C GLU A 6 -6.80 4.23 -5.36
N SER A 7 -6.12 3.67 -6.36
CA SER A 7 -5.17 4.42 -7.18
C SER A 7 -5.85 5.30 -8.25
N GLU A 8 -7.09 4.97 -8.64
CA GLU A 8 -7.86 5.76 -9.61
C GLU A 8 -8.43 7.06 -9.02
N HIS A 9 -8.37 7.24 -7.69
CA HIS A 9 -8.88 8.46 -7.06
C HIS A 9 -8.06 9.69 -7.52
N PRO A 10 -8.69 10.78 -7.98
CA PRO A 10 -7.98 11.92 -8.58
C PRO A 10 -7.01 12.64 -7.63
N GLY A 11 -7.15 12.47 -6.32
CA GLY A 11 -6.20 12.97 -5.32
C GLY A 11 -5.02 12.04 -5.03
N LEU A 12 -5.06 10.79 -5.51
CA LEU A 12 -4.06 9.75 -5.29
C LEU A 12 -3.39 9.27 -6.59
N LYS A 13 -3.95 9.64 -7.74
CA LYS A 13 -3.39 9.42 -9.08
C LYS A 13 -1.90 9.76 -9.19
N ASP A 14 -1.47 10.83 -8.52
CA ASP A 14 -0.11 11.34 -8.61
C ASP A 14 0.83 10.69 -7.56
N ALA A 15 0.31 9.78 -6.73
CA ALA A 15 1.12 9.03 -5.76
C ALA A 15 1.90 7.91 -6.47
N ASN A 16 3.17 7.76 -6.13
CA ASN A 16 4.01 6.71 -6.70
C ASN A 16 3.85 5.41 -5.91
N LEU A 17 2.90 4.57 -6.31
CA LEU A 17 2.71 3.24 -5.71
C LEU A 17 3.72 2.26 -6.32
N VAL A 18 4.79 1.98 -5.59
CA VAL A 18 5.89 1.10 -6.03
C VAL A 18 5.60 -0.38 -5.75
N GLY A 19 4.78 -0.68 -4.75
CA GLY A 19 4.40 -2.03 -4.41
C GLY A 19 3.00 -2.12 -3.81
N TYR A 20 2.20 -3.07 -4.31
CA TYR A 20 0.90 -3.42 -3.73
C TYR A 20 0.81 -4.91 -3.50
N ARG A 21 0.38 -5.29 -2.30
CA ARG A 21 0.11 -6.69 -1.98
C ARG A 21 -1.15 -6.83 -1.15
N ASP A 22 -2.03 -7.69 -1.61
CA ASP A 22 -3.29 -7.99 -0.98
C ASP A 22 -3.23 -9.36 -0.30
N PHE A 23 -3.23 -9.34 1.02
CA PHE A 23 -3.22 -10.54 1.85
C PHE A 23 -4.63 -11.02 2.23
N VAL A 24 -5.67 -10.27 1.88
CA VAL A 24 -7.06 -10.56 2.24
C VAL A 24 -7.79 -11.23 1.10
N GLY A 25 -7.81 -10.60 -0.07
CA GLY A 25 -8.44 -11.12 -1.28
C GLY A 25 -7.50 -11.97 -2.15
N ASN A 26 -6.20 -11.96 -1.83
CA ASN A 26 -5.14 -12.62 -2.59
C ASN A 26 -5.08 -12.16 -4.06
N ASP A 27 -5.54 -10.95 -4.33
CA ASP A 27 -5.53 -10.34 -5.66
C ASP A 27 -4.64 -9.09 -5.64
N ASN A 28 -3.40 -9.28 -6.07
CA ASN A 28 -2.41 -8.22 -6.16
C ASN A 28 -2.53 -7.42 -7.47
N SER A 29 -3.41 -7.83 -8.39
CA SER A 29 -3.52 -7.23 -9.72
C SER A 29 -4.47 -6.03 -9.76
N ILE A 30 -5.43 -5.99 -8.82
CA ILE A 30 -6.40 -4.90 -8.71
C ILE A 30 -6.15 -4.14 -7.41
N VAL A 31 -5.59 -2.96 -7.55
CA VAL A 31 -5.37 -2.01 -6.46
C VAL A 31 -6.69 -1.29 -6.18
N GLN A 32 -7.50 -1.86 -5.29
CA GLN A 32 -8.79 -1.30 -4.87
C GLN A 32 -8.91 -1.32 -3.36
N ASP A 33 -9.67 -0.36 -2.82
CA ASP A 33 -10.04 -0.37 -1.42
C ASP A 33 -11.23 -1.30 -1.19
N ARG A 34 -11.04 -2.36 -0.39
CA ARG A 34 -12.14 -3.27 -0.05
C ARG A 34 -12.87 -2.84 1.22
N GLY A 35 -12.37 -1.84 1.94
CA GLY A 35 -13.04 -1.25 3.09
C GLY A 35 -14.36 -0.60 2.67
N LYS A 36 -15.46 -0.91 3.37
CA LYS A 36 -16.76 -0.24 3.14
C LYS A 36 -16.69 1.28 3.30
N ASP A 37 -15.76 1.75 4.14
CA ASP A 37 -15.57 3.17 4.47
C ASP A 37 -14.38 3.81 3.76
N SER A 38 -13.74 3.09 2.82
CA SER A 38 -12.52 3.51 2.14
C SER A 38 -11.43 4.03 3.10
N HIS A 39 -11.31 3.37 4.26
CA HIS A 39 -10.46 3.83 5.36
C HIS A 39 -8.99 3.90 4.95
N GLY A 40 -8.52 2.89 4.19
CA GLY A 40 -7.15 2.84 3.70
C GLY A 40 -6.83 3.92 2.67
N THR A 41 -7.78 4.21 1.78
CA THR A 41 -7.66 5.31 0.80
C THR A 41 -7.60 6.67 1.50
N MET A 42 -8.40 6.87 2.55
CA MET A 42 -8.38 8.11 3.32
C MET A 42 -7.05 8.30 4.06
N MET A 43 -6.56 7.24 4.70
CA MET A 43 -5.26 7.23 5.39
C MET A 43 -4.09 7.48 4.43
N ALA A 44 -4.11 6.84 3.26
CA ALA A 44 -3.11 7.09 2.23
C ALA A 44 -3.21 8.52 1.68
N GLY A 45 -4.42 9.07 1.57
CA GLY A 45 -4.64 10.46 1.18
C GLY A 45 -3.99 11.47 2.12
N ILE A 46 -4.04 11.25 3.43
CA ILE A 46 -3.35 12.14 4.40
C ILE A 46 -1.83 12.14 4.17
N LEU A 47 -1.29 11.02 3.70
CA LEU A 47 0.15 10.86 3.53
C LEU A 47 0.63 11.37 2.16
N VAL A 48 0.05 10.85 1.08
CA VAL A 48 0.57 11.01 -0.29
C VAL A 48 -0.37 11.74 -1.24
N ALA A 49 -1.53 12.23 -0.79
CA ALA A 49 -2.43 12.92 -1.71
C ALA A 49 -1.74 14.11 -2.37
N ASN A 50 -1.93 14.24 -3.67
CA ASN A 50 -1.38 15.31 -4.46
C ASN A 50 -2.48 15.80 -5.41
N GLY A 51 -3.09 16.92 -5.06
CA GLY A 51 -4.30 17.45 -5.69
C GLY A 51 -4.86 18.61 -4.87
N HIS A 52 -6.18 18.63 -4.65
CA HIS A 52 -6.83 19.65 -3.80
C HIS A 52 -6.39 19.58 -2.32
N TYR A 53 -6.11 18.38 -1.84
CA TYR A 53 -5.54 18.13 -0.52
C TYR A 53 -4.12 17.60 -0.73
N ARG A 54 -3.15 18.32 -0.17
CA ARG A 54 -1.74 17.91 -0.20
C ARG A 54 -1.45 17.13 1.06
N GLY A 55 -1.10 15.85 0.91
CA GLY A 55 -0.65 15.00 1.98
C GLY A 55 0.70 15.46 2.55
N ALA A 56 1.11 14.86 3.66
CA ALA A 56 2.37 15.18 4.33
C ALA A 56 3.61 14.99 3.42
N ALA A 57 3.57 14.02 2.50
CA ALA A 57 4.68 13.63 1.66
C ALA A 57 4.19 13.11 0.28
N PRO A 58 3.80 13.99 -0.65
CA PRO A 58 3.22 13.59 -1.95
C PRO A 58 4.23 13.03 -2.97
N ASN A 59 5.54 13.10 -2.69
CA ASN A 59 6.61 12.70 -3.61
C ASN A 59 7.44 11.53 -3.06
N VAL A 60 6.82 10.65 -2.28
CA VAL A 60 7.49 9.46 -1.74
C VAL A 60 6.97 8.22 -2.43
N ASP A 61 7.81 7.20 -2.46
CA ASP A 61 7.45 5.87 -2.90
C ASP A 61 6.56 5.23 -1.84
N LEU A 62 5.39 4.75 -2.26
CA LEU A 62 4.39 4.15 -1.39
C LEU A 62 4.36 2.64 -1.63
N ILE A 63 4.58 1.88 -0.57
CA ILE A 63 4.33 0.45 -0.53
C ILE A 63 3.06 0.22 0.29
N PHE A 64 2.09 -0.48 -0.28
CA PHE A 64 0.81 -0.72 0.36
C PHE A 64 0.51 -2.21 0.47
N ALA A 65 0.48 -2.70 1.71
CA ALA A 65 -0.01 -4.04 2.02
C ALA A 65 -1.43 -3.97 2.60
N ALA A 66 -2.39 -4.59 1.92
CA ALA A 66 -3.75 -4.75 2.41
C ALA A 66 -3.82 -6.01 3.27
N ALA A 67 -3.98 -5.83 4.58
CA ALA A 67 -4.03 -6.91 5.58
C ALA A 67 -5.35 -6.91 6.39
N LEU A 68 -6.23 -5.94 6.12
CA LEU A 68 -7.52 -5.76 6.80
C LEU A 68 -8.65 -6.01 5.81
N ASP A 69 -9.66 -6.75 6.24
CA ASP A 69 -10.89 -7.01 5.48
C ASP A 69 -11.85 -5.80 5.53
N THR A 70 -12.98 -5.91 4.83
CA THR A 70 -13.97 -4.84 4.60
C THR A 70 -14.48 -4.14 5.86
N ASP A 71 -14.43 -4.81 7.01
CA ASP A 71 -14.84 -4.28 8.33
C ASP A 71 -13.63 -3.78 9.17
N GLY A 72 -12.44 -3.61 8.58
CA GLY A 72 -11.22 -3.17 9.26
C GLY A 72 -10.62 -4.22 10.20
N LYS A 73 -10.95 -5.50 10.00
CA LYS A 73 -10.51 -6.60 10.85
C LYS A 73 -9.49 -7.48 10.11
N THR A 74 -8.51 -7.96 10.86
CA THR A 74 -7.55 -8.94 10.36
C THR A 74 -8.20 -10.33 10.37
N GLN A 75 -7.93 -11.14 9.34
CA GLN A 75 -8.38 -12.54 9.34
C GLN A 75 -7.54 -13.41 10.29
N SER A 76 -6.26 -13.06 10.48
CA SER A 76 -5.35 -13.72 11.41
C SER A 76 -4.18 -12.79 11.78
N GLU A 77 -3.61 -12.97 12.98
CA GLU A 77 -2.36 -12.31 13.39
C GLU A 77 -1.19 -12.66 12.46
N THR A 78 -1.21 -13.87 11.90
CA THR A 78 -0.21 -14.34 10.93
C THR A 78 -0.19 -13.49 9.65
N THR A 79 -1.37 -13.13 9.14
CA THR A 79 -1.52 -12.27 7.96
C THR A 79 -0.88 -10.90 8.16
N VAL A 80 -0.98 -10.34 9.37
CA VAL A 80 -0.34 -9.06 9.70
C VAL A 80 1.17 -9.21 9.77
N ALA A 81 1.67 -10.29 10.37
CA ALA A 81 3.10 -10.57 10.44
C ALA A 81 3.72 -10.72 9.04
N ASP A 82 3.07 -11.50 8.16
CA ASP A 82 3.50 -11.70 6.77
C ASP A 82 3.49 -10.38 5.99
N ALA A 83 2.48 -9.54 6.21
CA ALA A 83 2.42 -8.21 5.60
C ALA A 83 3.59 -7.34 6.06
N ILE A 84 3.94 -7.35 7.35
CA ILE A 84 5.06 -6.58 7.91
C ILE A 84 6.38 -7.06 7.34
N GLU A 85 6.58 -8.36 7.29
CA GLU A 85 7.78 -8.96 6.71
C GLU A 85 7.91 -8.61 5.22
N TRP A 86 6.81 -8.65 4.47
CA TRP A 86 6.83 -8.26 3.06
C TRP A 86 7.17 -6.78 2.87
N CYS A 87 6.53 -5.88 3.61
CA CYS A 87 6.85 -4.45 3.54
C CYS A 87 8.32 -4.19 3.90
N TRP A 88 8.86 -4.89 4.90
CA TRP A 88 10.27 -4.76 5.26
C TRP A 88 11.17 -5.18 4.10
N ASN A 89 10.94 -6.36 3.52
CA ASN A 89 11.75 -6.88 2.42
C ASN A 89 11.71 -5.98 1.18
N GLU A 90 10.55 -5.41 0.86
CA GLU A 90 10.39 -4.53 -0.29
C GLU A 90 11.11 -3.18 -0.07
N MET A 91 10.99 -2.59 1.13
CA MET A 91 11.73 -1.37 1.49
C MET A 91 13.26 -1.60 1.49
N ASP A 92 13.71 -2.78 1.92
CA ASP A 92 15.15 -3.12 1.94
C ASP A 92 15.69 -3.27 0.50
N ALA A 93 14.89 -3.86 -0.40
CA ALA A 93 15.22 -3.98 -1.83
C ALA A 93 15.35 -2.62 -2.54
N GLU A 94 14.60 -1.59 -2.11
CA GLU A 94 14.73 -0.23 -2.66
C GLU A 94 15.93 0.54 -2.06
N SER A 95 16.34 0.24 -0.83
CA SER A 95 17.49 0.90 -0.18
C SER A 95 18.85 0.45 -0.72
N PHE A 96 18.89 -0.64 -1.49
CA PHE A 96 20.06 -1.12 -2.22
C PHE A 96 19.68 -1.47 -3.67
N PRO A 97 19.92 -0.58 -4.67
CA PRO A 97 19.98 -1.02 -6.06
C PRO A 97 21.31 -1.77 -6.26
N CYS A 98 21.48 -2.89 -5.56
CA CYS A 98 22.62 -3.77 -5.74
C CYS A 98 22.42 -4.50 -7.06
N HIS A 99 23.04 -3.93 -8.10
CA HIS A 99 23.45 -4.60 -9.32
C HIS A 99 23.95 -6.03 -9.02
N LEU A 100 23.06 -7.02 -9.08
CA LEU A 100 23.47 -8.39 -9.40
C LEU A 100 23.49 -8.52 -10.93
N ALA A 101 24.50 -7.86 -11.50
CA ALA A 101 25.01 -8.16 -12.83
C ALA A 101 26.04 -9.29 -12.71
N GLY A 102 25.61 -10.52 -13.01
CA GLY A 102 26.47 -11.68 -13.34
C GLY A 102 27.40 -12.18 -12.24
N PRO A 103 28.00 -13.38 -12.37
CA PRO A 103 28.40 -14.06 -13.61
C PRO A 103 27.47 -15.20 -14.09
#